data_AF-A0A839UH20-F1
#
_entry.id   AF-A0A839UH20-F1
#
_cell.length_a   1.000
_cell.length_b   1.000
_cell.length_c   1.000
_cell.angle_alpha   90.00
_cell.angle_beta   90.00
_cell.angle_gamma   90.00
#
_symmetry.space_group_name_H-M   'P 1'
#
loop_
_entity.id
_entity.type
_entity.pdbx_description
1 polymer ?
#
loop_
_entity_poly.entity_id
_entity_poly.type
_entity_poly.pdbx_seq_one_letter_code
_entity_poly.pdbx_strand_id
1 'polypeptide(L)'
;MDLVDRYIDEEADHIPLLVSYLRNEKGLYEGEFYSNLFNFKIDFSNGSVKIEDDAGLFYSGAEDRFQNIGVLELTQRLSDAAYKT
;
A
#
# COMPACT_ATOMS: atom_id res chain seq x y z
N MET A 1 11.11 10.33 -1.37
CA MET A 1 10.66 8.93 -1.44
C MET A 1 9.49 8.83 -0.50
N ASP A 2 8.35 8.40 -0.99
CA ASP A 2 7.12 8.29 -0.20
C ASP A 2 6.98 6.87 0.37
N LEU A 3 5.93 6.58 1.16
CA LEU A 3 5.76 5.27 1.78
C LEU A 3 5.45 4.16 0.76
N VAL A 4 4.89 4.51 -0.40
CA VAL A 4 4.65 3.54 -1.48
C VAL A 4 5.95 3.14 -2.15
N ASP A 5 6.84 4.11 -2.42
CA ASP A 5 8.19 3.84 -2.94
C ASP A 5 8.97 2.97 -1.95
N ARG A 6 8.88 3.28 -0.65
CA ARG A 6 9.50 2.49 0.43
C ARG A 6 8.99 1.06 0.44
N TYR A 7 7.68 0.86 0.35
CA TYR A 7 7.10 -0.48 0.30
C TYR A 7 7.56 -1.26 -0.93
N ILE A 8 7.63 -0.61 -2.10
CA ILE A 8 8.10 -1.24 -3.35
C ILE A 8 9.56 -1.71 -3.20
N ASP A 9 10.42 -0.89 -2.61
CA ASP A 9 11.85 -1.18 -2.47
C ASP A 9 12.13 -2.24 -1.39
N GLU A 10 11.42 -2.18 -0.25
CA GLU A 10 11.73 -2.98 0.95
C GLU A 10 10.96 -4.31 0.98
N GLU A 11 9.81 -4.40 0.31
CA GLU A 11 8.92 -5.56 0.37
C GLU A 11 8.42 -6.00 -1.03
N ALA A 12 9.34 -6.03 -2.00
CA ALA A 12 9.04 -6.39 -3.39
C ALA A 12 8.29 -7.73 -3.54
N ASP A 13 8.58 -8.73 -2.70
CA ASP A 13 7.91 -10.04 -2.70
C ASP A 13 6.41 -9.97 -2.33
N HIS A 14 5.98 -8.91 -1.65
CA HIS A 14 4.57 -8.70 -1.29
C HIS A 14 3.76 -8.01 -2.39
N ILE A 15 4.41 -7.34 -3.35
CA ILE A 15 3.76 -6.56 -4.40
C ILE A 15 2.72 -7.38 -5.17
N PRO A 16 3.01 -8.61 -5.67
CA PRO A 16 2.02 -9.37 -6.42
C PRO A 16 0.76 -9.71 -5.60
N LEU A 17 0.93 -9.94 -4.30
CA LEU A 17 -0.17 -10.26 -3.40
C LEU A 17 -1.06 -9.03 -3.17
N LEU A 18 -0.47 -7.87 -2.88
CA LEU A 18 -1.23 -6.63 -2.71
C LEU A 18 -1.93 -6.19 -4.01
N VAL A 19 -1.27 -6.32 -5.17
CA VAL A 19 -1.91 -6.07 -6.48
C VAL A 19 -3.10 -7.00 -6.71
N SER A 20 -2.96 -8.28 -6.40
CA SER A 20 -4.06 -9.24 -6.51
C SER A 20 -5.22 -8.88 -5.58
N TYR A 21 -4.91 -8.47 -4.34
CA TYR A 21 -5.88 -8.02 -3.35
C TYR A 21 -6.66 -6.79 -3.82
N LEU A 22 -5.95 -5.74 -4.29
CA LEU A 22 -6.55 -4.51 -4.78
C LEU A 22 -7.41 -4.71 -6.04
N ARG A 23 -7.06 -5.69 -6.89
CA ARG A 23 -7.83 -6.03 -8.10
C ARG A 23 -9.05 -6.91 -7.83
N ASN A 24 -9.11 -7.58 -6.69
CA ASN A 24 -10.21 -8.49 -6.34
C ASN A 24 -11.29 -7.78 -5.50
N GLU A 25 -11.67 -6.57 -5.94
CA GLU A 25 -12.60 -5.63 -5.30
C GLU A 25 -14.06 -6.11 -5.19
N LYS A 26 -14.41 -7.31 -5.69
CA LYS A 26 -15.82 -7.71 -5.83
C LYS A 26 -16.47 -7.99 -4.48
N GLY A 27 -17.14 -6.96 -3.95
CA GLY A 27 -18.06 -7.03 -2.81
C GLY A 27 -17.50 -6.54 -1.48
N LEU A 28 -16.29 -5.99 -1.45
CA LEU A 28 -15.67 -5.41 -0.25
C LEU A 28 -15.88 -3.90 -0.22
N TYR A 29 -16.37 -3.38 0.91
CA TYR A 29 -16.45 -1.94 1.17
C TYR A 29 -15.11 -1.40 1.71
N GLU A 30 -14.44 -2.21 2.54
CA GLU A 30 -13.16 -1.91 3.17
C GLU A 30 -12.29 -3.18 3.16
N GLY A 31 -10.98 -2.99 3.28
CA GLY A 31 -9.98 -4.04 3.34
C GLY A 31 -8.74 -3.62 4.11
N GLU A 32 -8.01 -4.59 4.63
CA GLU A 32 -6.75 -4.35 5.32
C GLU A 32 -5.69 -5.31 4.78
N PHE A 33 -4.49 -4.79 4.55
CA PHE A 33 -3.32 -5.56 4.16
C PHE A 33 -2.17 -5.22 5.08
N TYR A 34 -1.45 -6.24 5.54
CA TYR A 34 -0.42 -6.11 6.55
C TYR A 34 0.86 -6.79 6.08
N SER A 35 1.99 -6.19 6.43
CA SER A 35 3.30 -6.78 6.26
C SER A 35 4.15 -6.57 7.50
N ASN A 36 5.47 -6.83 7.43
CA ASN A 36 6.34 -6.63 8.58
C ASN A 36 6.65 -5.15 8.82
N LEU A 37 6.60 -4.33 7.77
CA LEU A 37 6.98 -2.93 7.82
C LEU A 37 5.82 -1.97 7.62
N PHE A 38 4.72 -2.41 7.00
CA PHE A 38 3.64 -1.54 6.58
C PHE A 38 2.25 -2.09 6.88
N ASN A 39 1.34 -1.18 7.23
CA ASN A 39 -0.10 -1.45 7.28
C ASN A 39 -0.82 -0.65 6.19
N PHE A 40 -1.78 -1.28 5.54
CA PHE A 40 -2.63 -0.67 4.52
C PHE A 40 -4.08 -0.80 4.98
N LYS A 41 -4.77 0.33 5.10
CA LYS A 41 -6.23 0.38 5.27
C LYS A 41 -6.84 0.90 3.99
N ILE A 42 -7.65 0.09 3.35
CA ILE A 42 -8.20 0.32 2.03
C ILE A 42 -9.71 0.53 2.18
N ASP A 43 -10.20 1.66 1.70
CA ASP A 43 -11.63 1.92 1.57
C ASP A 43 -11.96 1.92 0.08
N PHE A 44 -12.60 0.84 -0.37
CA PHE A 44 -12.99 0.67 -1.77
C PHE A 44 -14.21 1.52 -2.12
N SER A 45 -15.04 1.89 -1.13
CA SER A 45 -16.22 2.73 -1.34
C SER A 45 -15.84 4.17 -1.70
N ASN A 46 -14.75 4.67 -1.12
CA ASN A 46 -14.22 6.01 -1.35
C ASN A 46 -12.99 6.03 -2.29
N GLY A 47 -12.46 4.86 -2.65
CA GLY A 47 -11.30 4.71 -3.53
C GLY A 47 -9.98 5.16 -2.91
N SER A 48 -9.83 5.09 -1.59
CA SER A 48 -8.63 5.55 -0.86
C SER A 48 -7.92 4.43 -0.11
N VAL A 49 -6.63 4.64 0.10
CA VAL A 49 -5.76 3.78 0.90
C VAL A 49 -4.95 4.65 1.84
N LYS A 50 -4.97 4.29 3.11
CA LYS A 50 -4.04 4.81 4.12
C LYS A 50 -2.94 3.79 4.35
N ILE A 51 -1.72 4.17 4.02
CA ILE A 51 -0.49 3.43 4.35
C ILE A 51 0.09 3.96 5.65
N GLU A 52 0.65 3.06 6.43
CA GLU A 52 1.37 3.34 7.66
C GLU A 52 2.76 2.67 7.64
N ASP A 53 3.79 3.41 8.02
CA ASP A 53 5.09 2.87 8.48
C ASP A 53 4.90 2.31 9.89
N ASP A 54 4.38 1.08 9.96
CA ASP A 54 3.99 0.40 11.21
C ASP A 54 5.19 0.24 12.15
N ALA A 55 6.34 -0.11 11.56
CA ALA A 55 7.58 -0.28 12.29
C ALA A 55 8.21 1.07 12.71
N GLY A 56 7.73 2.19 12.15
CA GLY A 56 8.27 3.54 12.40
C GLY A 56 9.74 3.69 11.99
N LEU A 57 10.18 2.92 10.98
CA LEU A 57 11.58 2.83 10.56
C LEU A 57 11.99 3.95 9.60
N PHE A 58 11.04 4.46 8.82
CA PHE A 58 11.29 5.43 7.77
C PHE A 58 10.96 6.85 8.21
N TYR A 59 9.98 6.99 9.12
CA TYR A 59 9.56 8.28 9.65
C TYR A 59 9.45 8.27 11.18
N SER A 60 10.14 9.21 11.81
CA SER A 60 10.13 9.39 13.26
C SER A 60 8.98 10.28 13.76
N GLY A 61 8.44 11.15 12.90
CA GLY A 61 7.27 11.97 13.18
C GLY A 61 5.98 11.15 13.08
N ALA A 62 5.13 11.21 14.11
CA ALA A 62 3.89 10.43 14.15
C ALA A 62 2.92 10.77 13.00
N GLU A 63 2.93 12.01 12.51
CA GLU A 63 2.12 12.44 11.37
C GLU A 63 2.69 11.96 10.03
N ASP A 64 4.02 11.85 9.92
CA ASP A 64 4.72 11.46 8.69
C ASP A 64 4.72 9.94 8.47
N ARG A 65 4.36 9.15 9.49
CA ARG A 65 4.21 7.70 9.37
C ARG A 65 3.00 7.29 8.54
N PHE A 66 2.13 8.22 8.19
CA PHE A 66 0.92 7.92 7.45
C PHE A 66 0.91 8.63 6.10
N GLN A 67 0.47 7.92 5.07
CA GLN A 67 0.25 8.48 3.74
C GLN A 67 -1.10 8.03 3.19
N ASN A 68 -1.84 8.95 2.60
CA ASN A 68 -3.04 8.61 1.84
C ASN A 68 -2.72 8.58 0.33
N ILE A 69 -3.28 7.60 -0.37
CA ILE A 69 -3.16 7.44 -1.82
C ILE A 69 -4.47 6.87 -2.38
N GLY A 70 -4.79 7.13 -3.65
CA GLY A 70 -5.93 6.51 -4.30
C GLY A 70 -5.70 5.02 -4.58
N VAL A 71 -6.74 4.19 -4.48
CA VAL A 71 -6.68 2.75 -4.80
C VAL A 71 -6.16 2.53 -6.23
N LEU A 72 -6.64 3.31 -7.20
CA LEU A 72 -6.22 3.22 -8.60
C LEU A 72 -4.75 3.61 -8.78
N GLU A 73 -4.31 4.69 -8.12
CA GLU A 73 -2.93 5.16 -8.19
C GLU A 73 -1.96 4.15 -7.56
N LEU A 74 -2.30 3.62 -6.38
CA LEU A 74 -1.51 2.57 -5.73
C LEU A 74 -1.43 1.32 -6.61
N THR A 75 -2.57 0.86 -7.15
CA THR A 75 -2.61 -0.32 -8.02
C THR A 75 -1.73 -0.15 -9.26
N GLN A 76 -1.73 1.04 -9.87
CA GLN A 76 -0.88 1.33 -11.02
C GLN A 76 0.60 1.29 -10.64
N ARG A 77 1.01 1.99 -9.57
CA ARG A 77 2.41 2.03 -9.12
C ARG A 77 2.96 0.64 -8.80
N LEU A 78 2.17 -0.18 -8.09
CA LEU A 78 2.53 -1.54 -7.75
C LEU A 78 2.57 -2.46 -8.99
N SER A 79 1.64 -2.28 -9.93
CA SER A 79 1.66 -3.02 -11.19
C SER A 79 2.92 -2.68 -11.99
N ASP A 80 3.26 -1.39 -12.11
CA ASP A 80 4.45 -0.93 -12.83
C ASP A 80 5.75 -1.47 -12.20
N ALA A 81 5.79 -1.59 -10.87
CA ALA A 81 6.89 -2.22 -10.15
C ALA A 81 6.99 -3.73 -10.45
N ALA A 82 5.85 -4.45 -10.43
CA ALA A 82 5.80 -5.89 -10.67
C ALA A 82 6.24 -6.32 -12.09
N TYR A 83 6.15 -5.43 -13.09
CA TYR A 83 6.58 -5.70 -14.47
C TYR A 83 8.03 -5.27 -14.78
N LYS A 84 8.72 -4.61 -13.84
CA LYS A 84 10.11 -4.12 -14.02
C LYS A 84 11.19 -5.08 -13.52
N THR A 85 10.81 -6.15 -12.84
CA THR A 85 11.68 -7.26 -12.40
C THR A 85 11.67 -8.41 -13.39
#